data_AF-A0A1H9IPG0-F1
#
_entry.id   AF-A0A1H9IPG0-F1
#
_cell.length_a   1.000
_cell.length_b   1.000
_cell.length_c   1.000
_cell.angle_alpha   90.00
_cell.angle_beta   90.00
_cell.angle_gamma   90.00
#
_symmetry.space_group_name_H-M   'P 1'
#
loop_
_entity.id
_entity.type
_entity.pdbx_description
1 polymer ?
#
loop_
_entity_poly.entity_id
_entity_poly.type
_entity_poly.pdbx_seq_one_letter_code
_entity_poly.pdbx_strand_id
1 'polypeptide(L)'
;MSVVTEAFLEQMKQAAQEHPTEFQAIIKPFVPEKEERVKQMYTLVEICETLNIKYSTFYTRGLHNHPEILKLRKRYGRHYAYPAEAIDTIKILWEEGVGL
;
A
#
# COMPACT_ATOMS: atom_id res chain seq x y z
N MET A 1 3.95 -30.39 -5.87
CA MET A 1 3.10 -29.59 -4.97
C MET A 1 3.77 -29.58 -3.61
N SER A 2 4.33 -28.44 -3.20
CA SER A 2 4.86 -28.29 -1.84
C SER A 2 3.65 -28.11 -0.91
N VAL A 3 3.38 -29.11 -0.06
CA VAL A 3 2.32 -28.99 0.94
C VAL A 3 2.96 -28.39 2.18
N VAL A 4 2.84 -27.08 2.32
CA VAL A 4 3.10 -26.42 3.60
C VAL A 4 2.01 -26.88 4.56
N THR A 5 2.37 -27.59 5.62
CA THR A 5 1.43 -28.10 6.62
C THR A 5 1.19 -27.04 7.70
N GLU A 6 0.04 -27.11 8.37
CA GLU A 6 -0.25 -26.23 9.52
C GLU A 6 0.80 -26.36 10.63
N ALA A 7 1.32 -27.58 10.84
CA ALA A 7 2.40 -27.84 11.79
C ALA A 7 3.69 -27.07 11.45
N PHE A 8 4.02 -26.94 10.17
CA PHE A 8 5.17 -26.14 9.73
C PHE A 8 4.95 -24.65 9.99
N LEU A 9 3.74 -24.14 9.75
CA LEU A 9 3.41 -22.73 10.01
C LEU A 9 3.49 -22.39 11.50
N GLU A 10 3.02 -23.27 12.38
CA GLU A 10 3.11 -23.05 13.82
C GLU A 10 4.56 -23.09 14.33
N GLN A 11 5.39 -24.00 13.82
CA GLN A 11 6.82 -24.00 14.13
C GLN A 11 7.52 -22.72 13.68
N MET A 12 7.18 -22.20 12.49
CA MET A 12 7.72 -20.94 11.99
C MET A 12 7.29 -19.73 12.85
N LYS A 13 6.03 -19.70 13.33
CA LYS A 13 5.55 -18.65 14.25
C LYS A 13 6.29 -18.69 15.58
N GLN A 14 6.49 -19.87 16.14
CA GLN A 14 7.19 -20.02 17.41
C GLN A 14 8.66 -19.60 17.28
N ALA A 15 9.35 -20.04 16.22
CA ALA A 15 10.73 -19.62 15.94
C ALA A 15 10.86 -18.09 15.75
N ALA A 16 9.87 -17.46 15.10
CA ALA A 16 9.84 -16.00 14.95
C ALA A 16 9.67 -15.25 16.28
N GLN A 17 8.99 -15.85 17.27
CA GLN A 17 8.83 -15.26 18.60
C GLN A 17 10.08 -15.44 19.48
N GLU A 18 10.72 -16.61 19.40
CA GLU A 18 11.91 -16.93 20.19
C GLU A 18 13.17 -16.22 19.66
N HIS A 19 13.29 -16.08 18.33
CA HIS A 19 14.47 -15.52 17.66
C HIS A 19 14.11 -14.48 16.59
N PRO A 20 13.51 -13.33 16.97
CA PRO A 20 12.95 -12.36 16.03
C PRO A 20 13.99 -11.77 15.07
N THR A 21 15.19 -11.46 15.55
CA THR A 21 16.25 -10.83 14.74
C THR A 21 16.83 -11.78 13.70
N GLU A 22 17.07 -13.03 14.08
CA GLU A 22 17.60 -14.06 13.19
C GLU A 22 16.55 -14.46 12.15
N PHE A 23 15.30 -14.61 12.58
CA PHE A 23 14.17 -14.86 11.70
C PHE A 23 14.03 -13.75 10.64
N GLN A 24 14.09 -12.48 11.07
CA GLN A 24 14.05 -11.34 10.17
C GLN A 24 15.19 -11.37 9.13
N ALA A 25 16.41 -11.71 9.55
CA ALA A 25 17.56 -11.83 8.64
C ALA A 25 17.37 -12.94 7.60
N ILE A 26 16.75 -14.06 8.00
CA ILE A 26 16.49 -15.22 7.12
C ILE A 26 15.37 -14.92 6.12
N ILE A 27 14.29 -14.27 6.54
CA ILE A 27 13.15 -13.97 5.64
C ILE A 27 13.43 -12.78 4.72
N LYS A 28 14.31 -11.86 5.11
CA LYS A 28 14.60 -10.62 4.36
C LYS A 28 14.87 -10.82 2.85
N PRO A 29 15.60 -11.85 2.38
CA PRO A 29 15.81 -12.08 0.95
C PRO A 29 14.58 -12.62 0.21
N PHE A 30 13.61 -13.19 0.93
CA PHE A 30 12.42 -13.84 0.39
C PHE A 30 11.16 -12.99 0.53
N VAL A 31 11.17 -12.02 1.45
CA VAL A 31 10.17 -10.95 1.47
C VAL A 31 10.50 -10.03 0.31
N PRO A 32 9.63 -9.92 -0.72
CA PRO A 32 9.85 -8.97 -1.79
C PRO A 32 10.05 -7.59 -1.16
N GLU A 33 11.06 -6.87 -1.64
CA GLU A 33 11.48 -5.53 -1.20
C GLU A 33 10.42 -4.46 -1.54
N LYS A 34 9.14 -4.73 -1.24
CA LYS A 34 8.00 -3.86 -1.51
C LYS A 34 7.79 -2.82 -0.41
N GLU A 35 8.46 -2.96 0.74
CA GLU A 35 8.19 -2.17 1.93
C GLU A 35 9.47 -1.77 2.69
N GLU A 36 10.38 -1.00 2.08
CA GLU A 36 11.23 -0.08 2.88
C GLU A 36 11.95 1.01 2.07
N ARG A 37 11.36 1.43 0.94
CA ARG A 37 11.47 2.84 0.60
C ARG A 37 10.23 3.47 1.18
N VAL A 38 10.37 4.21 2.27
CA VAL A 38 9.40 5.24 2.66
C VAL A 38 9.36 6.23 1.50
N LYS A 39 8.62 5.89 0.43
CA LYS A 39 8.30 6.81 -0.64
C LYS A 39 7.51 7.90 0.06
N GLN A 40 8.15 9.03 0.29
CA GLN A 40 7.49 10.17 0.94
C GLN A 40 6.33 10.70 0.08
N MET A 41 6.31 10.35 -1.21
CA MET A 41 5.32 10.77 -2.18
C MET A 41 4.94 9.60 -3.10
N TYR A 42 3.64 9.51 -3.41
CA TYR A 42 3.01 8.51 -4.25
C TYR A 42 2.24 9.18 -5.38
N THR A 43 2.13 8.54 -6.53
CA THR A 43 1.20 8.91 -7.59
C THR A 43 -0.20 8.38 -7.27
N LEU A 44 -1.25 8.93 -7.90
CA LEU A 44 -2.61 8.39 -7.73
C LEU A 44 -2.71 6.92 -8.17
N VAL A 45 -1.93 6.51 -9.17
CA VAL A 45 -1.89 5.12 -9.64
C VAL A 45 -1.35 4.22 -8.53
N GLU A 46 -0.23 4.59 -7.92
CA GLU A 46 0.36 3.84 -6.80
C GLU A 46 -0.60 3.80 -5.59
N ILE A 47 -1.27 4.91 -5.26
CA ILE A 47 -2.26 4.91 -4.18
C ILE A 47 -3.43 3.97 -4.49
N CYS A 48 -3.94 3.99 -5.73
CA CYS A 48 -4.99 3.08 -6.15
C CYS A 48 -4.54 1.61 -6.06
N GLU A 49 -3.32 1.30 -6.48
CA GLU A 49 -2.73 -0.04 -6.35
C GLU A 49 -2.61 -0.47 -4.88
N THR A 50 -2.16 0.44 -3.99
CA THR A 50 -2.08 0.19 -2.55
C THR A 50 -3.44 -0.13 -1.94
N LEU A 51 -4.49 0.56 -2.38
CA LEU A 51 -5.86 0.36 -1.89
C LEU A 51 -6.62 -0.76 -2.61
N ASN A 52 -5.97 -1.47 -3.55
CA ASN A 52 -6.61 -2.45 -4.43
C ASN A 52 -7.82 -1.88 -5.20
N ILE A 53 -7.74 -0.60 -5.56
CA ILE A 53 -8.74 0.12 -6.35
C ILE A 53 -8.28 0.15 -7.80
N LYS A 54 -9.18 -0.17 -8.74
CA LYS A 54 -8.88 -0.01 -10.17
C LYS A 54 -8.79 1.48 -10.53
N TYR A 55 -7.61 1.95 -10.93
CA TYR A 55 -7.36 3.36 -11.25
C TYR A 55 -8.36 3.93 -12.27
N SER A 56 -8.75 3.15 -13.29
CA SER A 56 -9.77 3.60 -14.26
C SER A 56 -11.09 3.96 -13.60
N THR A 57 -11.53 3.17 -12.61
CA THR A 57 -12.81 3.38 -11.93
C THR A 57 -12.72 4.59 -10.99
N PHE A 58 -11.61 4.72 -10.28
CA PHE A 58 -11.29 5.92 -9.51
C PHE A 58 -11.30 7.19 -10.37
N TYR A 59 -10.72 7.12 -11.57
CA TYR A 59 -10.71 8.22 -12.52
C TYR A 59 -12.11 8.55 -13.04
N THR A 60 -12.89 7.55 -13.46
CA THR A 60 -14.26 7.74 -13.96
C THR A 60 -15.21 8.35 -12.93
N ARG A 61 -15.07 7.99 -11.65
CA ARG A 61 -15.83 8.62 -10.56
C ARG A 61 -15.40 10.05 -10.23
N GLY A 62 -14.37 10.59 -10.90
CA GLY A 62 -13.94 11.97 -10.70
C GLY A 62 -13.25 12.26 -9.38
N LEU A 63 -12.96 11.26 -8.53
CA LEU A 63 -12.32 11.48 -7.22
C LEU A 63 -10.95 12.16 -7.35
N HIS A 64 -10.23 11.97 -8.46
CA HIS A 64 -8.97 12.66 -8.72
C HIS A 64 -9.08 14.21 -8.70
N ASN A 65 -10.30 14.76 -8.86
CA ASN A 65 -10.59 16.19 -8.76
C ASN A 65 -11.28 16.58 -7.45
N HIS A 66 -11.45 15.66 -6.49
CA HIS A 66 -12.08 15.95 -5.22
C HIS A 66 -11.25 17.01 -4.47
N PRO A 67 -11.87 18.05 -3.86
CA PRO A 67 -11.14 19.14 -3.18
C PRO A 67 -10.12 18.65 -2.16
N GLU A 68 -10.47 17.65 -1.34
CA GLU A 68 -9.54 17.08 -0.35
C GLU A 68 -8.32 16.38 -0.97
N ILE A 69 -8.50 15.74 -2.12
CA ILE A 69 -7.39 15.11 -2.85
C ILE A 69 -6.51 16.18 -3.50
N LEU A 70 -7.12 17.22 -4.08
CA LEU A 70 -6.39 18.33 -4.70
C LEU A 70 -5.56 19.14 -3.70
N LYS A 71 -6.00 19.28 -2.44
CA LYS A 71 -5.25 19.95 -1.37
C LYS A 71 -3.94 19.24 -1.04
N LEU A 72 -3.94 17.91 -1.10
CA LEU A 72 -2.77 17.07 -0.80
C LEU A 72 -1.80 16.97 -1.99
N ARG A 73 -2.22 17.43 -3.17
CA ARG A 73 -1.47 17.31 -4.42
C ARG A 73 -0.22 18.20 -4.43
N LYS A 74 0.94 17.60 -4.58
CA LYS A 74 2.22 18.29 -4.76
C LYS A 74 2.72 18.11 -6.19
N ARG A 75 3.27 19.18 -6.77
CA ARG A 75 3.91 19.10 -8.09
C ARG A 75 5.31 18.54 -7.93
N TYR A 76 5.58 17.41 -8.60
CA TYR A 76 6.87 16.74 -8.62
C TYR A 76 7.35 16.65 -10.07
N GLY A 77 8.04 17.70 -10.52
CA GLY A 77 8.44 17.87 -11.92
C GLY A 77 7.23 18.00 -12.86
N ARG A 78 7.06 17.01 -13.75
CA ARG A 78 5.96 16.93 -14.73
C ARG A 78 4.74 16.16 -14.22
N HIS A 79 4.84 15.53 -13.05
CA HIS A 79 3.78 14.71 -12.49
C HIS A 79 3.29 15.28 -11.16
N TYR A 80 2.10 14.85 -10.76
CA TYR A 80 1.58 15.10 -9.43
C TYR A 80 1.89 13.91 -8.53
N ALA A 81 2.29 14.23 -7.31
CA ALA A 81 2.56 13.26 -6.27
C ALA A 81 1.90 13.69 -4.96
N TYR A 82 1.68 12.74 -4.07
CA TYR A 82 0.82 12.85 -2.91
C TYR A 82 1.53 12.25 -1.70
N PRO A 83 1.49 12.89 -0.53
CA PRO A 83 2.07 12.33 0.68
C PRO A 83 1.34 11.04 1.12
N ALA A 84 1.96 10.26 2.01
CA ALA A 84 1.37 9.02 2.51
C ALA A 84 -0.03 9.21 3.14
N GLU A 85 -0.25 10.33 3.84
CA GLU A 85 -1.56 10.73 4.41
C GLU A 85 -2.69 10.82 3.37
N ALA A 86 -2.36 10.95 2.08
CA ALA A 86 -3.36 10.93 1.01
C ALA A 86 -3.97 9.54 0.79
N ILE A 87 -3.29 8.46 1.18
CA ILE A 87 -3.81 7.10 1.07
C ILE A 87 -5.08 6.96 1.93
N ASP A 88 -5.01 7.37 3.20
CA ASP A 88 -6.15 7.30 4.12
C ASP A 88 -7.30 8.20 3.67
N THR A 89 -6.98 9.42 3.20
CA THR A 89 -7.99 10.36 2.67
C THR A 89 -8.70 9.77 1.45
N ILE A 90 -7.96 9.20 0.51
CA ILE A 90 -8.52 8.59 -0.71
C ILE A 90 -9.36 7.36 -0.36
N LYS A 91 -8.92 6.55 0.60
CA LYS A 91 -9.67 5.37 1.07
C LYS A 91 -11.04 5.77 1.62
N ILE A 92 -11.09 6.77 2.50
CA ILE A 92 -12.34 7.26 3.08
C ILE A 92 -13.29 7.73 1.99
N LEU A 93 -12.84 8.63 1.11
CA LEU A 93 -13.68 9.17 0.02
C LEU A 93 -14.18 8.08 -0.94
N TRP A 94 -13.36 7.06 -1.17
CA TRP A 94 -13.73 5.91 -1.99
C TRP A 94 -14.83 5.05 -1.35
N GLU A 95 -14.70 4.75 -0.06
CA GLU A 95 -15.67 3.96 0.72
C GLU A 95 -16.99 4.71 0.91
N GLU A 96 -16.94 6.03 1.11
CA GLU A 96 -18.12 6.90 1.18
C GLU A 96 -18.86 7.04 -0.17
N GLY A 97 -18.28 6.53 -1.26
CA GLY A 97 -18.89 6.59 -2.59
C GLY A 97 -18.95 8.01 -3.18
N VAL A 98 -18.13 8.93 -2.66
CA VAL A 98 -18.09 10.33 -3.12
C VAL A 98 -17.60 10.35 -4.57
N GLY A 99 -18.41 10.87 -5.51
CA GLY A 99 -18.12 10.84 -6.95
C GLY A 99 -19.13 10.07 -7.81
N LEU A 100 -20.36 9.91 -7.33
CA LEU A 100 -21.54 9.55 -8.11
C LEU A 100 -22.41 10.79 -8.36
#